data_AF-A0AAD9D6G2-F1
#
_entry.id   AF-A0AAD9D6G2-F1
#
_cell.length_a   1.000
_cell.length_b   1.000
_cell.length_c   1.000
_cell.angle_alpha   90.00
_cell.angle_beta   90.00
_cell.angle_gamma   90.00
#
_symmetry.space_group_name_H-M   'P 1'
#
loop_
_entity.id
_entity.type
_entity.pdbx_description
1 polymer ?
#
loop_
_entity_poly.entity_id
_entity_poly.type
_entity_poly.pdbx_seq_one_letter_code
_entity_poly.pdbx_strand_id
1 'polypeptide(L)'
;MGGTTQTKKCFFYDVKHSNNSARVRLWLKVHGGLGDHIETVTLTHADLDGGGKLVEVNPLKKVPAFLTDNGLKLFESFVILSYLEDRFGDGRFILANVEDRALVQLFVRIHDIYISSPNCTQSNFSHTQGCMYLDPYPTNIHQKEEQCPILLYAPPN
;
A
#
# COMPACT_ATOMS: atom_id res chain seq x y z
N MET A 1 -38.88 -11.56 21.41
CA MET A 1 -38.12 -10.51 20.69
C MET A 1 -36.90 -11.16 20.05
N GLY A 2 -37.03 -11.61 18.80
CA GLY A 2 -35.90 -12.19 18.05
C GLY A 2 -35.12 -11.05 17.42
N GLY A 3 -34.09 -10.55 18.10
CA GLY A 3 -33.18 -9.59 17.52
C GLY A 3 -32.39 -10.28 16.42
N THR A 4 -32.65 -9.92 15.16
CA THR A 4 -31.79 -10.29 14.03
C THR A 4 -30.40 -9.77 14.30
N THR A 5 -29.47 -10.65 14.67
CA THR A 5 -28.06 -10.32 14.82
C THR A 5 -27.55 -10.00 13.42
N GLN A 6 -27.45 -8.71 13.09
CA GLN A 6 -26.81 -8.28 11.86
C GLN A 6 -25.36 -8.76 11.91
N THR A 7 -25.01 -9.70 11.04
CA THR A 7 -23.63 -10.16 10.88
C THR A 7 -22.80 -8.96 10.45
N LYS A 8 -21.88 -8.54 11.31
CA LYS A 8 -20.95 -7.45 11.00
C LYS A 8 -19.99 -7.93 9.90
N LYS A 9 -19.86 -7.17 8.83
CA LYS A 9 -18.95 -7.43 7.71
C LYS A 9 -17.67 -6.61 7.84
N CYS A 10 -16.60 -7.12 7.25
CA CYS A 10 -15.42 -6.33 6.95
C CYS A 10 -15.63 -5.54 5.64
N PHE A 11 -14.95 -4.41 5.49
CA PHE A 11 -14.99 -3.58 4.28
C PHE A 11 -13.60 -3.42 3.70
N PHE A 12 -13.44 -3.79 2.44
CA PHE A 12 -12.24 -3.59 1.64
C PHE A 12 -12.45 -2.39 0.72
N TYR A 13 -11.72 -1.30 0.94
CA TYR A 13 -11.78 -0.09 0.12
C TYR A 13 -10.78 -0.18 -1.02
N ASP A 14 -11.28 -0.08 -2.25
CA ASP A 14 -10.56 -0.39 -3.48
C ASP A 14 -10.68 0.72 -4.52
N VAL A 15 -9.69 0.82 -5.41
CA VAL A 15 -9.79 1.52 -6.70
C VAL A 15 -9.33 0.56 -7.81
N LYS A 16 -10.12 0.48 -8.89
CA LYS A 16 -9.93 -0.48 -10.01
C LYS A 16 -8.50 -0.54 -10.55
N HIS A 17 -7.80 0.59 -10.62
CA HIS A 17 -6.48 0.70 -11.23
C HIS A 17 -5.32 0.69 -10.21
N SER A 18 -5.59 0.51 -8.92
CA SER A 18 -4.53 0.41 -7.90
C SER A 18 -3.82 -0.94 -7.99
N ASN A 19 -2.49 -0.93 -8.16
CA ASN A 19 -1.61 -2.11 -8.09
C ASN A 19 -1.59 -2.72 -6.67
N ASN A 20 -1.54 -1.88 -5.64
CA ASN A 20 -1.55 -2.29 -4.24
C ASN A 20 -2.89 -2.91 -3.85
N SER A 21 -3.98 -2.47 -4.46
CA SER A 21 -5.28 -3.11 -4.23
C SER A 21 -5.46 -4.36 -5.12
N ALA A 22 -4.75 -4.45 -6.25
CA ALA A 22 -4.81 -5.60 -7.15
C ALA A 22 -4.40 -6.92 -6.47
N ARG A 23 -3.40 -6.89 -5.59
CA ARG A 23 -2.99 -8.09 -4.85
C ARG A 23 -4.05 -8.56 -3.86
N VAL A 24 -4.77 -7.64 -3.20
CA VAL A 24 -5.90 -7.96 -2.31
C VAL A 24 -7.06 -8.52 -3.13
N ARG A 25 -7.40 -7.90 -4.27
CA ARG A 25 -8.39 -8.44 -5.21
C ARG A 25 -8.05 -9.85 -5.67
N LEU A 26 -6.79 -10.11 -6.04
CA LEU A 26 -6.34 -11.43 -6.47
C LEU A 26 -6.52 -12.46 -5.36
N TRP A 27 -6.08 -12.12 -4.14
CA TRP A 27 -6.22 -12.99 -2.98
C TRP A 27 -7.70 -13.34 -2.70
N LEU A 28 -8.60 -12.34 -2.70
CA LEU A 28 -10.04 -12.54 -2.50
C LEU A 28 -10.64 -13.42 -3.60
N LYS A 29 -10.23 -13.22 -4.86
CA LYS A 29 -10.70 -14.00 -6.00
C LYS A 29 -10.24 -15.46 -5.94
N VAL A 30 -9.00 -15.71 -5.52
CA VAL A 30 -8.43 -17.06 -5.42
C VAL A 30 -9.06 -17.85 -4.27
N HIS A 31 -9.37 -17.21 -3.14
CA HIS A 31 -10.04 -17.87 -2.02
C HIS A 31 -11.53 -18.09 -2.30
N GLY A 32 -12.21 -17.11 -2.90
CA GLY A 32 -13.66 -17.20 -3.18
C GLY A 32 -14.50 -17.30 -1.89
N GLY A 33 -15.82 -17.38 -2.02
CA GLY A 33 -16.72 -17.68 -0.88
C GLY A 33 -16.81 -16.64 0.25
N LEU A 34 -16.11 -15.51 0.17
CA LEU A 34 -16.02 -14.53 1.27
C LEU A 34 -17.04 -13.37 1.20
N GLY A 35 -17.99 -13.38 0.27
CA GLY A 35 -18.95 -12.29 0.07
C GLY A 35 -19.86 -11.99 1.27
N ASP A 36 -20.07 -12.98 2.14
CA ASP A 36 -20.82 -12.81 3.39
C ASP A 36 -19.97 -12.20 4.52
N HIS A 37 -18.64 -12.22 4.39
CA HIS A 37 -17.70 -11.73 5.39
C HIS A 37 -17.05 -10.40 5.00
N ILE A 38 -16.84 -10.17 3.70
CA ILE A 38 -16.08 -9.04 3.18
C ILE A 38 -16.87 -8.37 2.06
N GLU A 39 -17.16 -7.09 2.25
CA GLU A 39 -17.73 -6.22 1.22
C GLU A 39 -16.61 -5.41 0.56
N THR A 40 -16.57 -5.41 -0.78
CA THR A 40 -15.64 -4.55 -1.53
C THR A 40 -16.33 -3.23 -1.85
N VAL A 41 -15.77 -2.13 -1.35
CA VAL A 41 -16.19 -0.76 -1.63
C VAL A 41 -15.28 -0.20 -2.72
N THR A 42 -15.74 -0.26 -3.98
CA THR A 42 -14.99 0.33 -5.10
C THR A 42 -15.21 1.83 -5.17
N LEU A 43 -14.15 2.58 -4.93
CA LEU A 43 -14.10 4.03 -4.94
C LEU A 43 -13.80 4.55 -6.35
N THR A 44 -14.39 5.68 -6.68
CA THR A 44 -14.08 6.52 -7.85
C THR A 44 -13.07 7.60 -7.47
N HIS A 45 -12.51 8.32 -8.45
CA HIS A 45 -11.62 9.45 -8.17
C HIS A 45 -12.32 10.55 -7.34
N ALA A 46 -13.62 10.78 -7.57
CA ALA A 46 -14.39 11.75 -6.81
C ALA A 46 -14.54 11.36 -5.33
N ASP A 47 -14.51 10.05 -5.00
CA ASP A 47 -14.55 9.58 -3.62
C ASP A 47 -13.22 9.77 -2.87
N LEU A 48 -12.12 9.97 -3.62
CA LEU A 48 -10.78 10.20 -3.09
C LEU A 48 -10.53 11.69 -2.80
N ASP A 49 -11.17 12.59 -3.54
CA ASP A 49 -11.08 14.03 -3.31
C ASP A 49 -11.64 14.40 -1.92
N GLY A 50 -10.84 15.11 -1.12
CA GLY A 50 -11.18 15.43 0.27
C GLY A 50 -11.02 14.25 1.26
N GLY A 51 -10.98 13.01 0.79
CA GLY A 51 -10.73 11.79 1.58
C GLY A 51 -11.98 10.99 1.96
N GLY A 52 -13.19 11.53 1.76
CA GLY A 52 -14.46 10.81 1.91
C GLY A 52 -14.55 9.84 3.12
N LYS A 53 -15.09 8.64 2.91
CA LYS A 53 -15.10 7.55 3.92
C LYS A 53 -13.71 6.93 4.14
N LEU A 54 -12.77 7.18 3.22
CA LEU A 54 -11.44 6.58 3.26
C LEU A 54 -10.57 7.20 4.37
N VAL A 55 -10.71 8.51 4.64
CA VAL A 55 -9.93 9.20 5.69
C VAL A 55 -10.20 8.62 7.08
N GLU A 56 -11.42 8.14 7.31
CA GLU A 56 -11.80 7.50 8.57
C GLU A 56 -11.09 6.16 8.79
N VAL A 57 -10.69 5.47 7.72
CA VAL A 57 -10.04 4.15 7.79
C VAL A 57 -8.53 4.28 7.60
N ASN A 58 -8.09 5.10 6.66
CA ASN A 58 -6.70 5.39 6.37
C ASN A 58 -6.47 6.91 6.32
N PRO A 59 -5.83 7.52 7.33
CA PRO A 59 -5.60 8.96 7.37
C PRO A 59 -4.69 9.45 6.23
N LEU A 60 -3.94 8.55 5.58
CA LEU A 60 -3.14 8.87 4.39
C LEU A 60 -3.98 9.03 3.12
N LYS A 61 -5.29 8.74 3.17
CA LYS A 61 -6.23 8.81 2.04
C LYS A 61 -5.80 7.94 0.85
N LYS A 62 -5.19 6.79 1.13
CA LYS A 62 -4.68 5.84 0.15
C LYS A 62 -5.44 4.52 0.19
N VAL A 63 -5.53 3.87 -0.97
CA VAL A 63 -5.97 2.48 -1.10
C VAL A 63 -4.78 1.54 -1.31
N PRO A 64 -4.87 0.28 -0.87
CA PRO A 64 -6.02 -0.33 -0.20
C PRO A 64 -6.15 0.12 1.27
N ALA A 65 -7.38 0.12 1.76
CA ALA A 65 -7.68 0.22 3.18
C ALA A 65 -8.70 -0.86 3.55
N PHE A 66 -8.67 -1.32 4.80
CA PHE A 66 -9.51 -2.40 5.27
C PHE A 66 -10.06 -2.07 6.65
N LEU A 67 -11.38 -2.14 6.80
CA LEU A 67 -12.08 -2.00 8.07
C LEU A 67 -12.62 -3.37 8.45
N THR A 68 -12.16 -3.92 9.56
CA THR A 68 -12.66 -5.19 10.08
C THR A 68 -14.05 -5.01 10.71
N ASP A 69 -14.78 -6.12 10.85
CA ASP A 69 -16.07 -6.20 11.55
C ASP A 69 -16.01 -5.81 13.05
N ASN A 70 -14.82 -5.81 13.66
CA ASN A 70 -14.59 -5.36 15.04
C ASN A 70 -14.07 -3.91 15.14
N GLY A 71 -13.89 -3.21 14.02
CA GLY A 71 -13.49 -1.81 13.98
C GLY A 71 -11.98 -1.57 13.87
N LEU A 72 -11.13 -2.60 13.85
CA LEU A 72 -9.71 -2.45 13.49
C LEU A 72 -9.58 -1.91 12.06
N LYS A 73 -8.77 -0.86 11.91
CA LYS A 73 -8.47 -0.18 10.65
C LYS A 73 -7.07 -0.60 10.20
N LEU A 74 -6.96 -1.19 9.03
CA LEU A 74 -5.71 -1.64 8.43
C LEU A 74 -5.47 -0.92 7.11
N PHE A 75 -4.21 -0.59 6.87
CA PHE A 75 -3.68 -0.05 5.63
C PHE A 75 -2.34 -0.75 5.36
N GLU A 76 -1.74 -0.48 4.21
CA GLU A 76 -0.67 -1.28 3.60
C GLU A 76 -1.17 -2.64 3.07
N SER A 77 -1.05 -2.82 1.76
CA SER A 77 -1.57 -4.01 1.08
C SER A 77 -0.99 -5.33 1.60
N PHE A 78 0.29 -5.36 1.99
CA PHE A 78 0.90 -6.55 2.57
C PHE A 78 0.37 -6.87 3.97
N VAL A 79 0.15 -5.85 4.81
CA VAL A 79 -0.45 -6.02 6.15
C VAL A 79 -1.87 -6.57 6.03
N ILE A 80 -2.66 -6.03 5.09
CA ILE A 80 -4.02 -6.52 4.80
C ILE A 80 -3.99 -7.97 4.32
N LEU A 81 -3.09 -8.33 3.41
CA LEU A 81 -2.96 -9.71 2.93
C LEU A 81 -2.61 -10.69 4.04
N SER A 82 -1.63 -10.36 4.90
CA SER A 82 -1.27 -11.21 6.04
C SER A 82 -2.45 -11.42 6.98
N TYR A 83 -3.20 -10.36 7.28
CA TYR A 83 -4.41 -10.45 8.10
C TYR A 83 -5.49 -11.34 7.47
N LEU A 84 -5.73 -11.18 6.16
CA LEU A 84 -6.71 -11.98 5.44
C LEU A 84 -6.31 -13.46 5.41
N GLU A 85 -5.04 -13.75 5.20
CA GLU A 85 -4.50 -15.12 5.24
C GLU A 85 -4.66 -15.75 6.63
N ASP A 86 -4.29 -15.03 7.69
CA ASP A 86 -4.41 -15.52 9.07
C ASP A 86 -5.87 -15.74 9.49
N ARG A 87 -6.81 -14.91 9.01
CA ARG A 87 -8.22 -14.93 9.44
C ARG A 87 -9.14 -15.78 8.57
N PHE A 88 -8.93 -15.77 7.26
CA PHE A 88 -9.84 -16.34 6.27
C PHE A 88 -9.13 -17.27 5.28
N GLY A 89 -7.80 -17.30 5.27
CA GLY A 89 -7.01 -18.15 4.40
C GLY A 89 -6.99 -19.61 4.85
N ASP A 90 -6.39 -20.44 4.02
CA ASP A 90 -6.11 -21.85 4.33
C ASP A 90 -4.61 -22.13 4.45
N GLY A 91 -3.78 -21.09 4.54
CA GLY A 91 -2.34 -21.16 4.71
C GLY A 91 -1.57 -21.44 3.42
N ARG A 92 -2.24 -21.57 2.26
CA ARG A 92 -1.57 -21.91 0.98
C ARG A 92 -0.57 -20.84 0.51
N PHE A 93 -0.70 -19.60 1.00
CA PHE A 93 0.24 -18.52 0.69
C PHE A 93 1.30 -18.30 1.78
N ILE A 94 1.30 -19.13 2.82
CA ILE A 94 2.28 -19.10 3.90
C ILE A 94 3.28 -20.23 3.70
N LEU A 95 4.48 -19.91 3.25
CA LEU A 95 5.56 -20.89 3.14
C LEU A 95 6.01 -21.34 4.54
N ALA A 96 6.31 -22.64 4.68
CA ALA A 96 6.69 -23.24 5.96
C ALA A 96 8.14 -22.93 6.35
N ASN A 97 9.05 -22.87 5.38
CA ASN A 97 10.46 -22.59 5.60
C ASN A 97 10.70 -21.09 5.82
N VAL A 98 11.58 -20.75 6.77
CA VAL A 98 11.82 -19.35 7.17
C VAL A 98 12.59 -18.55 6.13
N GLU A 99 13.54 -19.18 5.43
CA GLU A 99 14.31 -18.58 4.34
C GLU A 99 13.42 -18.28 3.13
N ASP A 100 12.53 -19.19 2.77
CA ASP A 100 11.56 -19.01 1.68
C ASP A 100 10.57 -17.88 1.99
N ARG A 101 10.09 -17.80 3.23
CA ARG A 101 9.26 -16.68 3.71
C ARG A 101 10.02 -15.36 3.58
N ALA A 102 11.27 -15.32 4.01
CA ALA A 102 12.11 -14.13 3.92
C ALA A 102 12.32 -13.69 2.46
N LEU A 103 12.56 -14.64 1.55
CA LEU A 103 12.73 -14.37 0.13
C LEU A 103 11.45 -13.80 -0.51
N VAL A 104 10.28 -14.38 -0.24
CA VAL A 104 9.00 -13.85 -0.73
C VAL A 104 8.74 -12.45 -0.17
N GLN A 105 8.99 -12.23 1.12
CA GLN A 105 8.84 -10.91 1.73
C GLN A 105 9.77 -9.88 1.11
N LEU A 106 11.03 -10.25 0.79
CA LEU A 106 11.95 -9.39 0.06
C LEU A 106 11.37 -8.97 -1.29
N PHE A 107 10.82 -9.90 -2.08
CA PHE A 107 10.18 -9.56 -3.35
C PHE A 107 8.98 -8.62 -3.19
N VAL A 108 8.16 -8.81 -2.16
CA VAL A 108 7.06 -7.89 -1.85
C VAL A 108 7.59 -6.49 -1.51
N ARG A 109 8.66 -6.40 -0.71
CA ARG A 109 9.28 -5.10 -0.37
C ARG A 109 9.93 -4.44 -1.58
N ILE A 110 10.58 -5.20 -2.46
CA ILE A 110 11.13 -4.69 -3.72
C ILE A 110 10.01 -4.10 -4.57
N HIS A 111 8.90 -4.82 -4.70
CA HIS A 111 7.73 -4.31 -5.41
C HIS A 111 7.24 -3.00 -4.78
N ASP A 112 7.03 -2.95 -3.47
CA ASP A 112 6.43 -1.79 -2.80
C ASP A 112 7.33 -0.55 -2.83
N ILE A 113 8.63 -0.72 -2.64
CA ILE A 113 9.57 0.39 -2.48
C ILE A 113 10.16 0.83 -3.82
N TYR A 114 10.41 -0.10 -4.74
CA TYR A 114 11.19 0.18 -5.95
C TYR A 114 10.39 0.14 -7.25
N ILE A 115 9.35 -0.68 -7.34
CA ILE A 115 8.56 -0.84 -8.58
C ILE A 115 7.29 0.01 -8.53
N SER A 116 6.55 -0.07 -7.43
CA SER A 116 5.19 0.45 -7.28
C SER A 116 5.11 1.70 -6.41
N SER A 117 6.26 2.29 -6.12
CA SER A 117 6.36 3.49 -5.30
C SER A 117 5.66 4.69 -5.97
N PRO A 118 4.93 5.53 -5.19
CA PRO A 118 4.26 6.72 -5.73
C PRO A 118 5.22 7.76 -6.33
N ASN A 119 6.53 7.54 -6.19
CA ASN A 119 7.60 8.44 -6.60
C ASN A 119 7.73 8.62 -8.12
N CYS A 120 7.01 7.83 -8.94
CA CYS A 120 7.24 7.81 -10.40
C CYS A 120 6.18 8.55 -11.24
N THR A 121 5.04 8.98 -10.66
CA THR A 121 3.93 9.47 -11.49
C THR A 121 3.13 10.67 -10.94
N GLN A 122 3.42 11.19 -9.74
CA GLN A 122 2.66 12.32 -9.19
C GLN A 122 3.33 13.67 -9.51
N SER A 123 2.58 14.60 -10.12
CA SER A 123 3.06 15.97 -10.37
C SER A 123 3.44 16.64 -9.05
N ASN A 124 4.61 17.28 -9.00
CA ASN A 124 5.18 17.95 -7.81
C ASN A 124 5.60 17.04 -6.65
N PHE A 125 5.84 15.75 -6.91
CA PHE A 125 6.35 14.82 -5.89
C PHE A 125 7.85 14.56 -6.09
N SER A 126 8.68 15.02 -5.15
CA SER A 126 10.16 15.00 -5.28
C SER A 126 10.88 14.05 -4.33
N HIS A 127 10.18 13.17 -3.63
CA HIS A 127 10.83 12.18 -2.77
C HIS A 127 11.07 10.89 -3.54
N THR A 128 12.11 10.86 -4.37
CA THR A 128 12.68 9.60 -4.83
C THR A 128 13.44 8.97 -3.66
N GLN A 129 12.78 8.16 -2.82
CA GLN A 129 13.53 7.32 -1.86
C GLN A 129 14.55 6.40 -2.57
N GLY A 130 14.42 6.23 -3.89
CA GLY A 130 15.39 5.56 -4.75
C GLY A 130 16.57 6.39 -5.26
N CYS A 131 16.77 7.66 -4.85
CA CYS A 131 17.94 8.44 -5.29
C CYS A 131 19.19 8.29 -4.41
N MET A 132 19.15 7.44 -3.38
CA MET A 132 20.33 7.11 -2.55
C MET A 132 20.98 5.79 -2.97
N TYR A 133 20.78 5.35 -4.22
CA TYR A 133 21.61 4.29 -4.77
C TYR A 133 22.89 4.91 -5.31
N LEU A 134 24.03 4.48 -4.75
CA LEU A 134 25.30 4.69 -5.43
C LEU A 134 25.20 4.05 -6.81
N ASP A 135 25.72 4.73 -7.82
CA ASP A 135 25.81 4.15 -9.15
C ASP A 135 26.45 2.75 -9.05
N PRO A 136 25.89 1.71 -9.68
CA PRO A 136 26.45 0.36 -9.65
C PRO A 136 27.87 0.31 -10.23
N TYR A 137 28.27 1.36 -10.96
CA TYR A 137 29.63 1.64 -11.41
C TYR A 137 29.94 3.10 -11.13
N PRO A 138 31.13 3.46 -10.62
CA PRO A 138 31.49 4.87 -10.44
C PRO A 138 31.41 5.60 -11.78
N THR A 139 30.45 6.51 -11.92
CA THR A 139 30.40 7.41 -13.07
C THR A 139 31.31 8.60 -12.81
N ASN A 140 31.97 9.12 -13.86
CA ASN A 140 32.85 10.28 -13.75
C ASN A 140 32.11 11.60 -13.44
N ILE A 141 30.80 11.52 -13.14
CA ILE A 141 29.92 12.66 -12.90
C ILE A 141 30.11 13.19 -11.46
N HIS A 142 30.47 12.34 -10.50
CA HIS A 142 30.66 12.73 -9.10
C HIS A 142 32.08 13.13 -8.68
N GLN A 143 33.04 13.17 -9.61
CA GLN A 143 34.39 13.65 -9.27
C GLN A 143 34.52 15.19 -9.25
N LYS A 144 33.43 15.95 -9.45
CA LYS A 144 33.44 17.42 -9.55
C LYS A 144 32.32 18.12 -8.76
N GLU A 145 32.07 17.71 -7.52
CA GLU A 145 31.28 18.54 -6.59
C GLU A 145 31.98 18.65 -5.23
N GLU A 146 33.16 19.26 -5.22
CA GLU A 146 33.48 20.17 -4.12
C GLU A 146 32.81 21.52 -4.45
N GLN A 147 31.92 21.97 -3.57
CA GLN A 147 31.15 23.24 -3.58
C GLN A 147 29.95 23.35 -4.53
N CYS A 148 28.76 23.06 -3.99
CA CYS A 148 27.50 23.61 -4.48
C CYS A 148 27.19 24.93 -3.72
N PRO A 149 27.29 26.12 -4.34
CA PRO A 149 27.06 27.39 -3.65
C PRO A 149 25.66 27.93 -4.00
N ILE A 150 24.58 27.31 -3.53
CA ILE A 150 23.24 27.90 -3.69
C ILE A 150 22.40 27.66 -2.43
N LEU A 151 22.60 28.50 -1.42
CA LEU A 151 21.58 28.84 -0.41
C LEU A 151 22.00 30.04 0.45
N LEU A 152 22.17 31.21 -0.17
CA LEU A 152 22.07 32.50 0.55
C LEU A 152 21.33 33.50 -0.34
N TYR A 153 20.01 33.51 -0.22
CA TYR A 153 19.19 34.62 -0.70
C TYR A 153 19.17 35.68 0.41
N ALA A 154 19.97 36.74 0.25
CA ALA A 154 19.83 37.96 1.05
C ALA A 154 19.03 38.98 0.21
N PRO A 155 17.96 39.59 0.74
CA PRO A 155 17.17 40.57 -0.01
C PRO A 155 17.94 41.90 -0.14
N PRO A 156 17.78 42.63 -1.27
CA PRO A 156 18.39 43.96 -1.42
C PRO A 156 17.61 45.03 -0.65
N ASN A 157 18.36 46.02 -0.13
CA ASN A 157 17.84 47.28 0.43
C ASN A 157 17.28 48.21 -0.67
#